data_AF-A0A832Q6X7-F1
#
_entry.id   AF-A0A832Q6X7-F1
#
_cell.length_a   1.000
_cell.length_b   1.000
_cell.length_c   1.000
_cell.angle_alpha   90.00
_cell.angle_beta   90.00
_cell.angle_gamma   90.00
#
_symmetry.space_group_name_H-M   'P 1'
#
loop_
_entity.id
_entity.type
_entity.pdbx_description
1 polymer ?
#
loop_
_entity_poly.entity_id
_entity_poly.type
_entity_poly.pdbx_seq_one_letter_code
_entity_poly.pdbx_strand_id
1 'polypeptide(L)'
;MPTEGSLAVQQFHDPGEQLMPSKPAPAYETADGQAVAPSPGRMLRDAREAAGLSLPEVADAMYMTVHYVKALERDDYAKLPGLTFVKGYCKAYARYLNLDVDSVLAAYELHLREHQDLVMAQRHDFRIRRRRNDQAVLWAVAAGILLVLALFTAWWIVGRDAGQQTAALPVPASDVVTQVQS
;
A
#
# COMPACT_ATOMS: atom_id res chain seq x y z
N MET A 1 -71.61 -30.49 -5.31
CA MET A 1 -70.37 -30.71 -6.09
C MET A 1 -69.51 -29.46 -5.93
N PRO A 2 -68.24 -29.53 -5.56
CA PRO A 2 -67.57 -30.42 -4.60
C PRO A 2 -66.76 -29.58 -3.54
N THR A 3 -66.51 -30.11 -2.33
CA THR A 3 -65.17 -30.43 -1.74
C THR A 3 -64.29 -29.20 -1.40
N GLU A 4 -63.53 -29.09 -0.31
CA GLU A 4 -63.08 -29.92 0.79
C GLU A 4 -62.17 -29.02 1.65
N GLY A 5 -61.72 -29.50 2.80
CA GLY A 5 -60.36 -29.14 3.23
C GLY A 5 -60.25 -28.07 4.31
N SER A 6 -60.97 -28.25 5.42
CA SER A 6 -60.42 -27.85 6.72
C SER A 6 -59.16 -28.69 6.96
N LEU A 7 -57.99 -28.13 6.64
CA LEU A 7 -56.69 -28.73 6.88
C LEU A 7 -55.96 -27.83 7.88
N ALA A 8 -55.90 -28.34 9.11
CA ALA A 8 -54.95 -27.91 10.11
C ALA A 8 -53.53 -28.04 9.52
N VAL A 9 -52.83 -26.91 9.39
CA VAL A 9 -51.38 -26.90 9.20
C VAL A 9 -50.78 -26.32 10.46
N GLN A 10 -50.47 -27.24 11.35
CA GLN A 10 -49.21 -27.35 12.05
C GLN A 10 -48.49 -26.03 12.35
N GLN A 11 -48.70 -25.59 13.58
CA GLN A 11 -47.75 -24.93 14.47
C GLN A 11 -46.28 -25.23 14.11
N PHE A 12 -45.66 -24.36 13.33
CA PHE A 12 -44.20 -24.23 13.25
C PHE A 12 -43.76 -23.39 14.44
N HIS A 13 -43.47 -24.08 15.54
CA HIS A 13 -42.63 -23.57 16.61
C HIS A 13 -41.22 -23.47 16.05
N ASP A 14 -40.76 -22.26 15.77
CA ASP A 14 -39.39 -21.98 15.32
C ASP A 14 -38.41 -22.34 16.46
N PRO A 15 -37.66 -23.44 16.37
CA PRO A 15 -36.76 -23.86 17.43
C PRO A 15 -35.42 -23.17 17.21
N GLY A 16 -35.23 -22.03 17.86
CA GLY A 16 -33.91 -21.48 18.11
C GLY A 16 -33.49 -20.34 17.19
N GLU A 17 -34.11 -19.18 17.39
CA GLU A 17 -33.30 -17.96 17.54
C GLU A 17 -32.48 -18.10 18.83
N GLN A 18 -31.49 -18.99 18.78
CA GLN A 18 -30.40 -18.98 19.71
C GLN A 18 -29.58 -17.76 19.33
N LEU A 19 -30.05 -16.61 19.82
CA LEU A 19 -29.29 -15.37 19.91
C LEU A 19 -28.00 -15.73 20.63
N MET A 20 -26.98 -16.06 19.86
CA MET A 20 -25.63 -16.25 20.36
C MET A 20 -25.35 -15.01 21.19
N PRO A 21 -25.11 -15.12 22.51
CA PRO A 21 -24.79 -13.95 23.29
C PRO A 21 -23.59 -13.32 22.59
N SER A 22 -23.73 -12.05 22.17
CA SER A 22 -22.59 -11.22 21.78
C SER A 22 -21.63 -11.31 22.95
N LYS A 23 -20.64 -12.21 22.84
CA LYS A 23 -19.71 -12.52 23.91
C LYS A 23 -19.13 -11.17 24.34
N PRO A 24 -19.42 -10.69 25.57
CA PRO A 24 -18.84 -9.43 25.99
C PRO A 24 -17.32 -9.59 25.88
N ALA A 25 -16.69 -8.61 25.23
CA ALA A 25 -15.24 -8.55 25.15
C ALA A 25 -14.67 -8.83 26.55
N PRO A 26 -13.72 -9.77 26.72
CA PRO A 26 -13.23 -10.10 28.05
C PRO A 26 -12.67 -8.81 28.68
N ALA A 27 -13.25 -8.41 29.81
CA ALA A 27 -12.67 -7.39 30.66
C ALA A 27 -11.30 -7.94 31.09
N TYR A 28 -10.22 -7.32 30.61
CA TYR A 28 -8.88 -7.82 30.82
C TYR A 28 -8.22 -7.03 31.94
N GLU A 29 -7.80 -7.75 32.98
CA GLU A 29 -6.95 -7.22 34.03
C GLU A 29 -5.51 -7.11 33.51
N THR A 30 -4.94 -5.92 33.60
CA THR A 30 -3.48 -5.76 33.50
C THR A 30 -2.81 -6.27 34.79
N ALA A 31 -1.50 -6.50 34.77
CA ALA A 31 -0.73 -6.95 35.93
C ALA A 31 -0.88 -6.03 37.18
N ASP A 32 -1.38 -4.81 36.97
CA ASP A 32 -1.62 -3.81 38.01
C ASP A 32 -3.09 -3.75 38.48
N GLY A 33 -3.96 -4.63 37.98
CA GLY A 33 -5.37 -4.71 38.40
C GLY A 33 -6.30 -3.64 37.80
N GLN A 34 -5.81 -2.78 36.90
CA GLN A 34 -6.67 -1.89 36.11
C GLN A 34 -7.22 -2.62 34.88
N ALA A 35 -8.54 -2.63 34.76
CA ALA A 35 -9.22 -2.97 33.52
C ALA A 35 -9.01 -1.84 32.51
N VAL A 36 -8.00 -1.98 31.64
CA VAL A 36 -7.83 -1.08 30.49
C VAL A 36 -8.83 -1.55 29.41
N ALA A 37 -9.28 -0.70 28.50
CA ALA A 37 -10.13 -1.11 27.36
C ALA A 37 -9.23 -1.53 26.17
N PRO A 38 -9.54 -2.60 25.41
CA PRO A 38 -8.53 -3.23 24.56
C PRO A 38 -8.21 -2.31 23.40
N SER A 39 -6.94 -2.24 23.00
CA SER A 39 -6.57 -1.45 21.83
C SER A 39 -7.27 -2.00 20.58
N PRO A 40 -7.61 -1.15 19.60
CA PRO A 40 -8.35 -1.59 18.42
C PRO A 40 -7.58 -2.67 17.64
N GLY A 41 -6.25 -2.54 17.50
CA GLY A 41 -5.41 -3.54 16.86
C GLY A 41 -5.44 -4.89 17.58
N ARG A 42 -5.47 -4.88 18.91
CA ARG A 42 -5.61 -6.10 19.70
C ARG A 42 -6.97 -6.74 19.53
N MET A 43 -8.06 -5.97 19.53
CA MET A 43 -9.41 -6.50 19.25
C MET A 43 -9.46 -7.23 17.90
N LEU A 44 -8.85 -6.64 16.87
CA LEU A 44 -8.78 -7.23 15.53
C LEU A 44 -7.93 -8.51 15.51
N ARG A 45 -6.76 -8.50 16.15
CA ARG A 45 -5.88 -9.69 16.25
C ARG A 45 -6.57 -10.84 16.96
N ASP A 46 -7.14 -10.57 18.13
CA ASP A 46 -7.74 -11.60 18.98
C ASP A 46 -8.94 -12.25 18.25
N ALA A 47 -9.70 -11.45 17.50
CA ALA A 47 -10.79 -11.95 16.66
C ALA A 47 -10.31 -12.76 15.45
N ARG A 48 -9.23 -12.34 14.78
CA ARG A 48 -8.59 -13.12 13.70
C ARG A 48 -8.15 -14.48 14.22
N GLU A 49 -7.47 -14.49 15.37
CA GLU A 49 -6.96 -15.70 15.99
C GLU A 49 -8.09 -16.62 16.46
N ALA A 50 -9.17 -16.06 17.02
CA ALA A 50 -10.38 -16.80 17.37
C ALA A 50 -11.09 -17.41 16.15
N ALA A 51 -11.02 -16.75 15.00
CA ALA A 51 -11.52 -17.27 13.72
C ALA A 51 -10.57 -18.29 13.06
N GLY A 52 -9.38 -18.54 13.64
CA GLY A 52 -8.39 -19.46 13.08
C GLY A 52 -7.72 -18.96 11.79
N LEU A 53 -7.84 -17.66 11.49
CA LEU A 53 -7.33 -17.07 10.25
C LEU A 53 -5.87 -16.68 10.38
N SER A 54 -5.09 -16.97 9.35
CA SER A 54 -3.70 -16.54 9.22
C SER A 54 -3.62 -15.11 8.68
N LEU A 55 -2.48 -14.45 8.95
CA LEU A 55 -2.24 -13.10 8.44
C LEU A 55 -2.28 -12.99 6.89
N PRO A 56 -1.75 -13.95 6.11
CA PRO A 56 -1.89 -13.95 4.65
C PRO A 56 -3.34 -14.05 4.18
N GLU A 57 -4.16 -14.91 4.78
CA GLU A 57 -5.57 -15.07 4.39
C GLU A 57 -6.36 -13.77 4.57
N VAL A 58 -6.15 -13.08 5.70
CA VAL A 58 -6.75 -11.75 5.92
C VAL A 58 -6.20 -10.73 4.93
N ALA A 59 -4.89 -10.73 4.69
CA ALA A 59 -4.24 -9.79 3.78
C ALA A 59 -4.86 -9.87 2.37
N ASP A 60 -5.02 -11.10 1.87
CA ASP A 60 -5.62 -11.38 0.57
C ASP A 60 -7.10 -10.97 0.53
N ALA A 61 -7.89 -11.35 1.55
CA ALA A 61 -9.31 -11.02 1.61
C ALA A 61 -9.58 -9.51 1.72
N MET A 62 -8.69 -8.78 2.38
CA MET A 62 -8.79 -7.34 2.57
C MET A 62 -8.06 -6.52 1.51
N TYR A 63 -7.47 -7.15 0.49
CA TYR A 63 -6.65 -6.50 -0.54
C TYR A 63 -5.55 -5.59 0.04
N MET A 64 -4.89 -6.06 1.10
CA MET A 64 -3.77 -5.36 1.73
C MET A 64 -2.55 -6.26 1.80
N THR A 65 -1.37 -5.66 2.00
CA THR A 65 -0.17 -6.46 2.24
C THR A 65 -0.21 -7.04 3.66
N VAL A 66 0.41 -8.21 3.87
CA VAL A 66 0.61 -8.79 5.22
C VAL A 66 1.26 -7.79 6.17
N HIS A 67 2.12 -6.91 5.66
CA HIS A 67 2.74 -5.83 6.44
C HIS A 67 1.70 -4.87 7.02
N TYR A 68 0.68 -4.50 6.26
CA TYR A 68 -0.38 -3.61 6.71
C TYR A 68 -1.33 -4.28 7.70
N VAL A 69 -1.68 -5.56 7.51
CA VAL A 69 -2.45 -6.32 8.52
C VAL A 69 -1.70 -6.34 9.85
N LYS A 70 -0.40 -6.70 9.82
CA LYS A 70 0.45 -6.70 11.02
C LYS A 70 0.57 -5.33 11.67
N ALA A 71 0.60 -4.26 10.87
CA ALA A 71 0.65 -2.89 11.39
C ALA A 71 -0.66 -2.51 12.09
N LEU A 72 -1.81 -2.85 11.51
CA LEU A 72 -3.13 -2.65 12.14
C LEU A 72 -3.25 -3.41 13.46
N GLU A 73 -2.86 -4.69 13.51
CA GLU A 73 -2.91 -5.53 14.71
C GLU A 73 -1.95 -5.10 15.83
N ARG A 74 -1.01 -4.19 15.52
CA ARG A 74 -0.02 -3.65 16.45
C ARG A 74 -0.24 -2.17 16.77
N ASP A 75 -1.32 -1.58 16.25
CA ASP A 75 -1.58 -0.15 16.33
C ASP A 75 -0.43 0.73 15.76
N ASP A 76 0.40 0.15 14.89
CA ASP A 76 1.58 0.79 14.30
C ASP A 76 1.19 1.52 13.00
N TYR A 77 0.41 2.58 13.15
CA TYR A 77 -0.15 3.29 12.01
C TYR A 77 0.90 4.05 11.19
N ALA A 78 2.14 4.20 11.69
CA ALA A 78 3.29 4.77 10.97
C ALA A 78 3.72 3.93 9.75
N LYS A 79 3.35 2.66 9.72
CA LYS A 79 3.67 1.73 8.64
C LYS A 79 2.60 1.66 7.55
N LEU A 80 1.47 2.34 7.75
CA LEU A 80 0.37 2.37 6.80
C LEU A 80 0.57 3.49 5.76
N PRO A 81 -0.06 3.43 4.58
CA PRO A 81 0.12 4.44 3.53
C PRO A 81 -0.39 5.84 3.91
N GLY A 82 -1.15 5.97 5.00
CA GLY A 82 -1.50 7.24 5.61
C GLY A 82 -2.57 7.10 6.71
N LEU A 83 -2.52 7.98 7.70
CA LEU A 83 -3.43 7.98 8.85
C LEU A 83 -4.92 8.14 8.46
N THR A 84 -5.21 8.80 7.34
CA THR A 84 -6.57 9.00 6.84
C THR A 84 -7.27 7.69 6.47
N PHE A 85 -6.51 6.62 6.19
CA PHE A 85 -7.05 5.33 5.77
C PHE A 85 -7.27 4.37 6.94
N VAL A 86 -6.65 4.62 8.11
CA VAL A 86 -6.66 3.70 9.26
C VAL A 86 -8.07 3.41 9.74
N LYS A 87 -8.89 4.45 9.94
CA LYS A 87 -10.30 4.29 10.33
C LYS A 87 -11.07 3.42 9.33
N GLY A 88 -10.80 3.57 8.04
CA GLY A 88 -11.39 2.75 6.98
C GLY A 88 -10.95 1.29 7.04
N TYR A 89 -9.65 1.05 7.27
CA TYR A 89 -9.12 -0.30 7.45
C TYR A 89 -9.66 -0.99 8.69
N CYS A 90 -9.71 -0.32 9.85
CA CYS A 90 -10.31 -0.86 11.08
C CYS A 90 -11.78 -1.25 10.84
N LYS A 91 -12.55 -0.38 10.18
CA LYS A 91 -13.95 -0.64 9.81
C LYS A 91 -14.10 -1.84 8.89
N ALA A 92 -13.28 -1.94 7.85
CA ALA A 92 -13.32 -3.05 6.91
C ALA A 92 -12.92 -4.37 7.59
N TYR A 93 -11.91 -4.35 8.44
CA TYR A 93 -11.41 -5.53 9.14
C TYR A 93 -12.44 -6.03 10.16
N ALA A 94 -13.04 -5.13 10.95
CA ALA A 94 -14.09 -5.47 11.89
C ALA A 94 -15.29 -6.14 11.19
N ARG A 95 -15.69 -5.61 10.02
CA ARG A 95 -16.76 -6.23 9.21
C ARG A 95 -16.37 -7.60 8.69
N TYR A 96 -15.14 -7.75 8.21
CA TYR A 96 -14.65 -9.02 7.70
C TYR A 96 -14.62 -10.11 8.79
N LEU A 97 -14.25 -9.75 10.02
CA LEU A 97 -14.25 -10.63 11.18
C LEU A 97 -15.61 -10.74 11.90
N ASN A 98 -16.65 -10.10 11.36
CA ASN A 98 -17.99 -10.05 11.95
C ASN A 98 -18.00 -9.54 13.42
N LEU A 99 -17.13 -8.57 13.72
CA LEU A 99 -17.09 -7.85 14.99
C LEU A 99 -18.08 -6.68 15.00
N ASP A 100 -18.42 -6.23 16.20
CA ASP A 100 -19.10 -4.94 16.36
C ASP A 100 -18.16 -3.81 15.92
N VAL A 101 -18.48 -3.23 14.77
CA VAL A 101 -17.72 -2.14 14.14
C VAL A 101 -17.66 -0.92 15.05
N ASP A 102 -18.74 -0.61 15.76
CA ASP A 102 -18.80 0.60 16.58
C ASP A 102 -17.89 0.48 17.80
N SER A 103 -17.80 -0.70 18.43
CA SER A 103 -16.82 -0.96 19.49
C SER A 103 -15.37 -0.77 19.03
N VAL A 104 -15.00 -1.30 17.85
CA VAL A 104 -13.64 -1.19 17.30
C VAL A 104 -13.32 0.25 16.94
N LEU A 105 -14.28 0.98 16.37
CA LEU A 105 -14.10 2.39 16.03
C LEU A 105 -14.04 3.28 17.27
N ALA A 106 -14.80 2.97 18.32
CA ALA A 106 -14.72 3.66 19.61
C ALA A 106 -13.34 3.44 20.26
N ALA A 107 -12.85 2.20 20.27
CA ALA A 107 -11.51 1.88 20.74
C ALA A 107 -10.43 2.60 19.93
N TYR A 108 -10.60 2.71 18.61
CA TYR A 108 -9.71 3.50 17.75
C TYR A 108 -9.73 4.99 18.08
N GLU A 109 -10.89 5.59 18.28
CA GLU A 109 -11.00 7.00 18.63
C GLU A 109 -10.41 7.29 20.01
N LEU A 110 -10.62 6.40 20.98
CA LEU A 110 -10.00 6.50 22.31
C LEU A 110 -8.49 6.37 22.22
N HIS A 111 -7.99 5.34 21.53
CA HIS A 111 -6.56 5.11 21.34
C HIS A 111 -5.88 6.33 20.69
N LEU A 112 -6.53 6.95 19.70
CA LEU A 112 -6.03 8.14 19.02
C LEU A 112 -6.00 9.38 19.93
N ARG A 113 -6.95 9.50 20.87
CA ARG A 113 -7.01 10.60 21.87
C ARG A 113 -5.94 10.45 22.93
N GLU A 114 -5.74 9.24 23.44
CA GLU A 114 -4.71 8.94 24.44
C GLU A 114 -3.30 9.12 23.87
N HIS A 115 -3.15 8.89 22.57
CA HIS A 115 -1.88 8.96 21.86
C HIS A 115 -1.81 10.16 20.89
N GLN A 116 -2.40 11.30 21.24
CA GLN A 116 -2.40 12.51 20.37
C GLN A 116 -0.99 12.96 19.97
N ASP A 117 0.01 12.78 20.84
CA ASP A 117 1.42 13.05 20.53
C ASP A 117 1.95 12.12 19.43
N LEU A 118 1.50 10.85 19.41
CA LEU A 118 1.85 9.91 18.34
C LEU A 118 1.27 10.34 17.01
N VAL A 119 0.06 10.92 16.98
CA VAL A 119 -0.56 11.41 15.73
C VAL A 119 0.24 12.57 15.15
N MET A 120 0.68 13.51 15.97
CA MET A 120 1.46 14.66 15.53
C MET A 120 2.88 14.25 15.10
N ALA A 121 3.54 13.41 15.89
CA ALA A 121 4.85 12.85 15.56
C ALA A 121 4.80 12.00 14.27
N GLN A 122 3.78 11.16 14.10
CA GLN A 122 3.61 10.35 12.89
C GLN A 122 3.26 11.19 11.67
N ARG A 123 2.38 12.21 11.77
CA ARG A 123 2.11 13.15 10.67
C ARG A 123 3.38 13.87 10.21
N HIS A 124 4.32 14.10 11.11
CA HIS A 124 5.62 14.66 10.78
C HIS A 124 6.54 13.62 10.12
N ASP A 125 6.67 12.42 10.67
CA ASP A 125 7.52 11.35 10.12
C ASP A 125 7.06 10.91 8.73
N PHE A 126 5.76 10.76 8.50
CA PHE A 126 5.21 10.45 7.17
C PHE A 126 5.57 11.50 6.12
N ARG A 127 5.52 12.79 6.47
CA ARG A 127 5.91 13.87 5.57
C ARG A 127 7.42 13.85 5.29
N ILE A 128 8.25 13.56 6.29
CA ILE A 128 9.70 13.47 6.13
C ILE A 128 10.10 12.27 5.28
N ARG A 129 9.58 11.08 5.57
CA ARG A 129 9.87 9.85 4.81
C ARG A 129 9.50 9.99 3.35
N ARG A 130 8.32 10.55 3.05
CA ARG A 130 7.87 10.82 1.68
C ARG A 130 8.81 11.79 0.98
N ARG A 131 9.16 12.92 1.62
CA ARG A 131 10.13 13.89 1.05
C ARG A 131 11.49 13.28 0.77
N ARG A 132 12.02 12.44 1.67
CA ARG A 132 13.34 11.81 1.48
C ARG A 132 13.36 10.87 0.27
N ASN A 133 12.30 10.08 0.10
CA ASN A 133 12.19 9.16 -1.03
C ASN A 133 12.04 9.92 -2.36
N ASP A 134 11.20 10.97 -2.38
CA ASP A 134 11.01 11.81 -3.57
C ASP A 134 12.31 12.50 -3.99
N GLN A 135 13.09 13.01 -3.03
CA GLN A 135 14.40 13.62 -3.31
C GLN A 135 15.42 12.62 -3.86
N ALA A 136 15.49 11.40 -3.32
CA ALA A 136 16.40 10.38 -3.81
C ALA A 136 16.07 9.98 -5.27
N VAL A 137 14.78 9.84 -5.60
CA VAL A 137 14.33 9.56 -6.97
C VAL A 137 14.66 10.73 -7.90
N LEU A 138 14.44 11.97 -7.46
CA LEU A 138 14.78 13.16 -8.25
C LEU A 138 16.28 13.24 -8.56
N TRP A 139 17.15 12.97 -7.58
CA TRP A 139 18.60 12.94 -7.79
C TRP A 139 19.03 11.80 -8.71
N ALA A 140 18.43 10.62 -8.60
CA ALA A 140 18.69 9.51 -9.50
C ALA A 140 18.32 9.84 -10.95
N VAL A 141 17.16 10.47 -11.17
CA VAL A 141 16.72 10.92 -12.50
C VAL A 141 17.66 12.00 -13.05
N ALA A 142 18.04 12.99 -12.24
CA ALA A 142 18.97 14.03 -12.65
C ALA A 142 20.34 13.44 -13.06
N ALA A 143 20.87 12.51 -12.26
CA ALA A 143 22.10 11.79 -12.58
C ALA A 143 21.98 11.00 -13.89
N GLY A 144 20.84 10.34 -14.12
CA GLY A 144 20.54 9.62 -15.36
C GLY A 144 20.53 10.55 -16.59
N ILE A 145 19.86 11.70 -16.50
CA ILE A 145 19.84 12.70 -17.57
C ILE A 145 21.27 13.19 -17.88
N LEU A 146 22.05 13.50 -16.84
CA LEU A 146 23.42 13.99 -16.98
C LEU A 146 24.31 12.94 -17.66
N LEU A 147 24.15 11.66 -17.30
CA LEU A 147 24.84 10.55 -17.94
C LEU A 147 24.48 10.46 -19.44
N VAL A 148 23.19 10.53 -19.79
CA VAL A 148 22.75 10.47 -21.19
C VAL A 148 23.30 11.65 -22.01
N LEU A 149 23.28 12.86 -21.45
CA LEU A 149 23.85 14.03 -22.09
C LEU A 149 25.36 13.88 -22.30
N ALA A 150 26.10 13.38 -21.31
CA ALA A 150 27.52 13.13 -21.43
C ALA A 150 27.82 12.12 -22.55
N LEU A 151 27.10 10.99 -22.59
CA LEU A 151 27.24 10.00 -23.65
C LEU A 151 26.89 10.56 -25.04
N PHE A 152 25.83 11.35 -25.14
CA PHE A 152 25.43 12.02 -26.38
C PHE A 152 26.51 12.99 -26.87
N THR A 153 27.08 13.81 -25.97
CA THR A 153 28.16 14.73 -26.33
C THR A 153 29.44 14.00 -26.75
N ALA A 154 29.81 12.91 -26.06
CA ALA A 154 30.95 12.08 -26.43
C ALA A 154 30.76 11.44 -27.82
N TRP A 155 29.57 10.88 -28.08
CA TRP A 155 29.22 10.33 -29.39
C TRP A 155 29.29 11.38 -30.50
N TRP A 156 28.77 12.59 -30.23
CA TRP A 156 28.81 13.69 -31.18
C TRP A 156 30.24 14.14 -31.52
N ILE A 157 31.15 14.14 -30.55
CA ILE A 157 32.56 14.50 -30.77
C ILE A 157 33.26 13.43 -31.61
N VAL A 158 33.14 12.15 -31.25
CA VAL A 158 33.77 11.04 -32.00
C VAL A 158 33.23 10.94 -33.44
N GLY A 159 31.95 11.27 -33.66
CA GLY A 159 31.36 11.32 -35.00
C GLY A 159 31.94 12.41 -35.92
N ARG A 160 32.59 13.45 -35.37
CA ARG A 160 33.21 14.51 -36.19
C ARG A 160 34.47 14.06 -36.91
N ASP A 161 35.20 13.07 -36.38
CA ASP A 161 36.50 12.65 -36.91
C ASP A 161 36.36 11.75 -38.17
N ALA A 162 35.18 11.19 -38.41
CA ALA A 162 34.93 10.33 -39.58
C ALA A 162 34.76 11.09 -40.92
N GLY A 163 34.62 12.43 -40.88
CA GLY A 163 34.32 13.25 -42.07
C GLY A 163 35.52 13.81 -42.85
N GLN A 164 36.75 13.67 -42.34
CA GLN A 164 37.93 14.34 -42.92
C GLN A 164 38.81 13.47 -43.84
N GLN A 165 38.55 12.17 -43.97
CA GLN A 165 39.44 11.26 -44.74
C GLN A 165 39.10 11.10 -46.24
N THR A 166 38.10 11.79 -46.79
CA THR A 166 37.74 11.68 -48.22
C THR A 166 38.40 12.71 -49.14
N ALA A 167 39.19 13.64 -48.61
CA ALA A 167 39.79 14.74 -49.38
C ALA A 167 41.23 14.45 -49.86
N ALA A 168 41.48 13.29 -50.47
CA ALA A 168 42.71 13.06 -51.25
C ALA A 168 42.55 11.87 -52.21
N LEU A 169 41.70 11.99 -53.21
CA LEU A 169 41.88 11.17 -54.42
C LEU A 169 42.98 11.82 -55.27
N PRO A 170 44.08 11.10 -55.60
CA PRO A 170 45.08 11.62 -56.52
C PRO A 170 44.44 11.71 -57.92
N VAL A 171 44.37 12.93 -58.46
CA VAL A 171 43.91 13.17 -59.83
C VAL A 171 45.00 12.65 -60.78
N PRO A 172 44.71 11.75 -61.75
CA PRO A 172 45.73 11.29 -62.68
C PRO A 172 46.18 12.45 -63.58
N ALA A 173 47.48 12.68 -63.62
CA ALA A 173 48.11 13.69 -64.46
C ALA A 173 47.72 13.46 -65.93
N SER A 174 47.06 14.44 -66.52
CA SER A 174 46.74 14.46 -67.95
C SER A 174 47.88 15.19 -68.66
N ASP A 175 48.72 14.45 -69.38
CA ASP A 175 49.74 15.02 -70.26
C ASP A 175 49.04 15.80 -71.39
N VAL A 176 49.03 17.14 -71.28
CA VAL A 176 48.56 18.04 -72.32
C VAL A 176 49.72 18.32 -73.29
N VAL A 177 49.56 17.77 -74.49
CA VAL A 177 50.32 18.04 -75.71
C VAL A 177 50.43 19.56 -75.94
N THR A 178 51.65 20.11 -75.83
CA THR A 178 51.96 21.48 -76.29
C THR A 178 52.36 21.41 -77.76
N GLN A 179 51.42 21.75 -78.63
CA GLN A 179 51.65 22.09 -80.03
C GLN A 179 51.67 23.62 -80.10
N VAL A 180 52.84 24.21 -80.41
CA VAL A 180 52.97 25.61 -80.84
C VAL A 180 53.87 25.63 -82.08
N GLN A 181 53.29 26.09 -83.18
CA GLN A 181 53.91 26.34 -84.48
C GLN A 181 54.98 27.43 -84.43
N SER A 182 56.09 27.20 -85.13
CA SER A 182 56.56 28.01 -86.28
C SER A 182 57.72 27.30 -86.96
#